data_AF-A0A1C3NJ37-F1
#
_entry.id   AF-A0A1C3NJ37-F1
#
_cell.length_a   1.000
_cell.length_b   1.000
_cell.length_c   1.000
_cell.angle_alpha   90.00
_cell.angle_beta   90.00
_cell.angle_gamma   90.00
#
_symmetry.space_group_name_H-M   'P 1'
#
loop_
_entity.id
_entity.type
_entity.pdbx_description
1 polymer ?
#
loop_
_entity_poly.entity_id
_entity_poly.type
_entity_poly.pdbx_seq_one_letter_code
_entity_poly.pdbx_strand_id
1 'polypeptide(L)'
;MKTPYQVQQELDRLERLVPHIVSDQGDRAEEILGFHVASLLGSAPASEHALIRERTARMARTCRSAQDAVRAPKAPARPVSRAPVAQPQWA
;
A
#
# COMPACT_ATOMS: atom_id res chain seq x y z
N MET A 1 -16.00 -24.86 1.90
CA MET A 1 -14.89 -24.31 1.07
C MET A 1 -15.47 -23.40 0.00
N LYS A 2 -14.76 -22.34 -0.38
CA LYS A 2 -15.16 -21.43 -1.46
C LYS A 2 -14.95 -22.09 -2.83
N THR A 3 -15.79 -21.75 -3.81
CA THR A 3 -15.59 -22.14 -5.21
C THR A 3 -14.55 -21.23 -5.89
N PRO A 4 -13.95 -21.63 -7.03
CA PRO A 4 -13.04 -20.75 -7.78
C PRO A 4 -13.68 -19.39 -8.14
N TYR A 5 -14.97 -19.39 -8.47
CA TYR A 5 -15.73 -18.15 -8.72
C TYR A 5 -15.81 -17.26 -7.47
N GLN A 6 -16.13 -17.85 -6.31
CA GLN A 6 -16.17 -17.11 -5.04
C GLN A 6 -14.78 -16.58 -4.65
N VAL A 7 -13.70 -17.31 -4.96
CA VAL A 7 -12.32 -16.81 -4.76
C VAL A 7 -12.06 -15.58 -5.63
N GLN A 8 -12.45 -15.61 -6.91
CA GLN A 8 -12.32 -14.45 -7.81
C GLN A 8 -13.10 -13.24 -7.30
N GLN A 9 -14.36 -13.43 -6.88
CA GLN A 9 -15.18 -12.36 -6.31
C GLN A 9 -14.53 -11.73 -5.06
N GLU A 10 -13.91 -12.53 -4.20
CA GLU A 10 -13.21 -12.02 -3.03
C GLU A 10 -11.93 -11.28 -3.38
N LEU A 11 -11.19 -11.73 -4.39
CA LEU A 11 -10.03 -11.00 -4.89
C LEU A 11 -10.45 -9.64 -5.45
N ASP A 12 -11.50 -9.58 -6.28
CA ASP A 12 -12.05 -8.31 -6.78
C ASP A 12 -12.53 -7.40 -5.64
N ARG A 13 -13.19 -7.97 -4.63
CA ARG A 13 -13.61 -7.24 -3.44
C ARG A 13 -12.41 -6.69 -2.68
N LEU A 14 -11.34 -7.46 -2.51
CA LEU A 14 -10.11 -7.00 -1.87
C LEU A 14 -9.43 -5.89 -2.68
N GLU A 15 -9.38 -5.98 -4.01
CA GLU A 15 -8.82 -4.91 -4.86
C GLU A 15 -9.53 -3.59 -4.64
N ARG A 16 -10.87 -3.61 -4.55
CA ARG A 16 -11.69 -2.42 -4.27
C ARG A 16 -11.50 -1.91 -2.85
N LEU A 17 -11.16 -2.78 -1.90
CA LEU A 17 -11.01 -2.43 -0.49
C LEU A 17 -9.64 -1.79 -0.17
N VAL A 18 -8.59 -2.12 -0.94
CA VAL A 18 -7.22 -1.64 -0.71
C VAL A 18 -7.11 -0.11 -0.58
N PRO A 19 -7.71 0.72 -1.46
CA PRO A 19 -7.65 2.17 -1.31
C PRO A 19 -8.24 2.66 0.01
N HIS A 20 -9.32 2.04 0.49
CA HIS A 20 -9.96 2.38 1.76
C HIS A 20 -9.11 1.94 2.96
N ILE A 21 -8.56 0.73 2.92
CA ILE A 21 -7.61 0.25 3.95
C ILE A 21 -6.42 1.20 4.05
N VAL A 22 -5.85 1.62 2.91
CA VAL A 22 -4.73 2.56 2.88
C VAL A 22 -5.12 3.92 3.48
N SER A 23 -6.26 4.47 3.08
CA SER A 23 -6.77 5.75 3.58
C SER A 23 -7.00 5.73 5.09
N ASP A 24 -7.68 4.70 5.58
CA ASP A 24 -8.22 4.67 6.93
C ASP A 24 -7.22 4.12 7.95
N GLN A 25 -6.31 3.24 7.49
CA GLN A 25 -5.47 2.42 8.38
C GLN A 25 -3.98 2.52 8.05
N GLY A 26 -3.58 3.40 7.13
CA GLY A 26 -2.20 3.87 6.90
C GLY A 26 -1.10 2.88 7.30
N ASP A 27 -0.56 3.04 8.51
CA ASP A 27 0.55 2.28 9.11
C ASP A 27 0.27 0.79 9.34
N ARG A 28 -1.00 0.39 9.41
CA ARG A 28 -1.48 -1.00 9.57
C ARG A 28 -2.11 -1.60 8.31
N ALA A 29 -2.11 -0.87 7.19
CA ALA A 29 -2.75 -1.30 5.95
C ALA A 29 -2.33 -2.71 5.48
N GLU A 30 -1.04 -3.02 5.51
CA GLU A 30 -0.51 -4.33 5.12
C GLU A 30 -0.97 -5.46 6.08
N GLU A 31 -1.01 -5.21 7.39
CA GLU A 31 -1.47 -6.20 8.37
C GLU A 31 -2.95 -6.55 8.14
N ILE A 32 -3.77 -5.54 7.91
CA ILE A 32 -5.21 -5.70 7.68
C ILE A 32 -5.46 -6.46 6.38
N LEU A 33 -4.76 -6.10 5.31
CA LEU A 33 -4.82 -6.87 4.07
C LEU A 33 -4.36 -8.32 4.31
N GLY A 34 -3.26 -8.52 5.04
CA GLY A 34 -2.72 -9.83 5.38
C GLY A 34 -3.73 -10.74 6.10
N PHE A 35 -4.50 -10.19 7.04
CA PHE A 35 -5.59 -10.91 7.71
C PHE A 35 -6.65 -11.43 6.73
N HIS A 36 -7.08 -10.57 5.79
CA HIS A 36 -8.07 -10.97 4.80
C HIS A 36 -7.53 -12.02 3.82
N VAL A 37 -6.27 -11.87 3.40
CA VAL A 37 -5.62 -12.84 2.50
C VAL A 37 -5.45 -14.20 3.19
N ALA A 38 -5.04 -14.22 4.46
CA ALA A 38 -4.94 -15.45 5.24
C ALA A 38 -6.30 -16.16 5.40
N SER A 39 -7.36 -15.38 5.65
CA SER A 39 -8.73 -15.89 5.73
C SER A 39 -9.22 -16.46 4.38
N LEU A 40 -8.85 -15.81 3.28
CA LEU A 40 -9.17 -16.30 1.93
C LEU A 40 -8.43 -17.60 1.63
N LEU A 41 -7.13 -17.68 1.91
CA LEU A 41 -6.33 -18.91 1.76
C LEU A 41 -6.88 -20.06 2.61
N GLY A 42 -7.30 -19.79 3.85
CA GLY A 42 -7.88 -20.82 4.73
C GLY A 42 -9.24 -21.35 4.30
N SER A 43 -9.94 -20.63 3.40
CA SER A 43 -11.27 -21.02 2.89
C SER A 43 -11.29 -21.41 1.41
N ALA A 44 -10.18 -21.24 0.68
CA ALA A 44 -10.03 -21.55 -0.74
C ALA A 44 -9.49 -22.98 -0.96
N PRO A 45 -9.76 -23.59 -2.13
CA PRO A 45 -9.10 -24.83 -2.52
C PRO A 45 -7.63 -24.56 -2.87
N ALA A 46 -6.76 -25.54 -2.60
CA ALA A 46 -5.31 -25.40 -2.79
C ALA A 46 -4.89 -25.05 -4.22
N SER A 47 -5.69 -25.45 -5.22
CA SER A 47 -5.48 -25.09 -6.64
C SER A 47 -5.49 -23.58 -6.87
N GLU A 48 -6.19 -22.81 -6.04
CA GLU A 48 -6.33 -21.35 -6.17
C GLU A 48 -5.23 -20.58 -5.42
N HIS A 49 -4.42 -21.25 -4.59
CA HIS A 49 -3.45 -20.56 -3.73
C HIS A 49 -2.41 -19.76 -4.52
N ALA A 50 -1.98 -20.27 -5.67
CA ALA A 50 -1.04 -19.56 -6.54
C ALA A 50 -1.65 -18.24 -7.05
N LEU A 51 -2.88 -18.29 -7.57
CA LEU A 51 -3.62 -17.13 -8.04
C LEU A 51 -3.84 -16.10 -6.92
N ILE A 52 -4.28 -16.56 -5.75
CA ILE A 52 -4.49 -15.69 -4.58
C ILE A 52 -3.20 -14.95 -4.23
N ARG A 53 -2.07 -15.66 -4.12
CA ARG A 53 -0.77 -15.05 -3.80
C ARG A 53 -0.32 -14.06 -4.85
N GLU A 54 -0.46 -14.40 -6.13
CA GLU A 54 -0.07 -13.53 -7.23
C GLU A 54 -0.84 -12.21 -7.22
N ARG A 55 -2.18 -12.26 -7.17
CA ARG A 55 -3.01 -11.05 -7.19
C ARG A 55 -2.82 -10.19 -5.94
N THR A 56 -2.73 -10.83 -4.78
CA THR A 56 -2.59 -10.11 -3.50
C THR A 56 -1.19 -9.52 -3.30
N ALA A 57 -0.16 -10.03 -4.00
CA ALA A 57 1.18 -9.44 -3.95
C ALA A 57 1.22 -8.00 -4.47
N ARG A 58 0.40 -7.66 -5.49
CA ARG A 58 0.27 -6.26 -5.96
C ARG A 58 -0.38 -5.37 -4.91
N MET A 59 -1.47 -5.83 -4.30
CA MET A 59 -2.17 -5.13 -3.23
C MET A 59 -1.25 -4.87 -2.01
N ALA A 60 -0.49 -5.90 -1.60
CA ALA A 60 0.44 -5.79 -0.47
C ALA A 60 1.54 -4.76 -0.74
N ARG A 61 2.03 -4.65 -1.98
CA ARG A 61 2.95 -3.57 -2.37
C ARG A 61 2.30 -2.19 -2.24
N THR A 62 1.06 -2.02 -2.69
CA THR A 62 0.32 -0.76 -2.53
C THR A 62 0.19 -0.36 -1.05
N CYS A 63 -0.21 -1.31 -0.18
CA CYS A 63 -0.29 -1.08 1.25
C CYS A 63 1.06 -0.69 1.85
N ARG A 64 2.13 -1.42 1.51
CA ARG A 64 3.49 -1.14 2.02
C ARG A 64 4.00 0.23 1.57
N SER A 65 3.86 0.57 0.29
CA SER A 65 4.27 1.89 -0.21
C SER A 65 3.54 3.04 0.49
N ALA A 66 2.26 2.85 0.81
CA ALA A 66 1.51 3.85 1.56
C ALA A 66 1.96 3.94 3.03
N GLN A 67 2.22 2.81 3.68
CA GLN A 67 2.82 2.77 5.02
C GLN A 67 4.16 3.50 5.05
N ASP A 68 5.03 3.24 4.07
CA ASP A 68 6.32 3.90 3.95
C ASP A 68 6.17 5.40 3.73
N ALA A 69 5.17 5.86 2.98
CA ALA A 69 4.89 7.29 2.81
C ALA A 69 4.42 7.97 4.11
N VAL A 70 3.68 7.25 4.97
CA VAL A 70 3.27 7.75 6.30
C VAL A 70 4.44 7.75 7.28
N ARG A 71 5.28 6.71 7.24
CA ARG A 71 6.43 6.53 8.15
C ARG A 71 7.66 7.32 7.74
N ALA A 72 7.78 7.67 6.46
CA ALA A 72 8.83 8.55 6.00
C ALA A 72 8.76 9.82 6.86
N PRO A 73 9.81 10.13 7.64
CA PRO A 73 9.82 11.38 8.38
C PRO A 73 9.61 12.48 7.34
N LYS A 74 8.60 13.33 7.56
CA LYS A 74 8.47 14.58 6.80
C LYS A 74 9.84 15.24 6.93
N ALA A 75 10.66 15.14 5.89
CA ALA A 75 11.96 15.76 5.88
C ALA A 75 11.71 17.20 6.27
N PRO A 76 12.37 17.75 7.31
CA PRO A 76 12.19 19.15 7.63
C PRO A 76 12.49 19.88 6.33
N ALA A 77 11.50 20.63 5.83
CA ALA A 77 11.61 21.37 4.59
C ALA A 77 12.93 22.14 4.68
N ARG A 78 13.96 21.66 3.97
CA ARG A 78 15.30 22.23 4.05
C ARG A 78 15.10 23.68 3.63
N PRO A 79 15.38 24.69 4.47
CA PRO A 79 15.21 26.06 4.04
C PRO A 79 16.11 26.19 2.82
N VAL A 80 15.49 26.51 1.68
CA VAL A 80 16.20 26.86 0.46
C VAL A 80 17.03 28.07 0.86
N SER A 81 18.32 27.84 1.12
CA SER A 81 19.30 28.88 1.37
C SER A 81 19.35 29.73 0.12
N ARG A 82 18.58 30.81 0.16
CA ARG A 82 18.57 31.93 -0.77
C ARG A 82 20.02 32.34 -1.02
N ALA A 83 20.52 32.06 -2.22
CA ALA A 83 21.85 32.48 -2.63
C ALA A 83 21.98 34.01 -2.41
N PRO A 84 23.11 34.51 -1.87
CA PRO A 84 23.29 35.94 -1.74
C PRO A 84 23.42 36.55 -3.13
N VAL A 85 22.46 37.41 -3.49
CA VAL A 85 22.62 38.37 -4.59
C VAL A 85 23.85 39.22 -4.25
N ALA A 86 24.91 39.08 -5.04
CA ALA A 86 26.02 40.01 -5.02
C ALA A 86 25.49 41.38 -5.49
N GLN A 87 25.48 42.36 -4.60
CA GLN A 87 25.24 43.76 -4.97
C GLN A 87 26.53 44.33 -5.60
N PRO A 88 26.45 45.03 -6.75
CA PRO A 88 27.60 45.76 -7.27
C PRO A 88 27.75 47.08 -6.51
N GLN A 89 28.86 47.24 -5.78
CA GLN A 89 29.28 48.54 -5.25
C GLN A 89 29.83 49.40 -6.40
N TRP A 90 29.31 50.62 -6.54
CA TRP A 90 29.81 51.61 -7.50
C TRP A 90 31.08 52.25 -6.94
N ALA A 91 32.07 52.46 -7.81
CA ALA A 91 33.20 53.36 -7.59
C ALA A 91 33.14 54.45 -8.68
#